data_AF-A0A383RHF0-F1
#
_entry.id   AF-A0A383RHF0-F1
#
_cell.length_a   1.000
_cell.length_b   1.000
_cell.length_c   1.000
_cell.angle_alpha   90.00
_cell.angle_beta   90.00
_cell.angle_gamma   90.00
#
_symmetry.space_group_name_H-M   'P 1'
#
loop_
_entity.id
_entity.type
_entity.pdbx_description
1 polymer ?
#
loop_
_entity_poly.entity_id
_entity_poly.type
_entity_poly.pdbx_seq_one_letter_code
_entity_poly.pdbx_strand_id
1 'polypeptide(L)'
;MAIVKIELDLDWISEEGDLDSAIKEEVISSLQARFTQQIEKKTEKILEEKLRESTSRVTDDFLTTIMSEKINNIQIPYKSSGWSSEVEMLSVSEFVGKKYEEFLKQKVYDKDGNVPRYRDDAKLSIHEYFINKYLEKELLGKVNDLIRTARQDAEETIVKTLETNLKAQLSADIINRLNIPNMLKNLQEKAAMLERGEE
;
A
#
# COMPACT_ATOMS: atom_id res chain seq x y z
N MET A 1 -29.16 33.33 2.70
CA MET A 1 -28.81 34.53 1.91
C MET A 1 -28.75 35.68 2.90
N ALA A 2 -27.56 36.20 3.21
CA ALA A 2 -27.40 37.22 4.25
C ALA A 2 -27.41 38.61 3.60
N ILE A 3 -28.39 39.44 3.95
CA ILE A 3 -28.47 40.84 3.55
C ILE A 3 -27.86 41.64 4.69
N VAL A 4 -26.65 42.17 4.50
CA VAL A 4 -25.99 43.02 5.50
C VAL A 4 -26.43 44.46 5.23
N LYS A 5 -27.27 45.00 6.11
CA LYS A 5 -27.57 46.44 6.15
C LYS A 5 -26.54 47.12 7.06
N ILE A 6 -25.80 48.08 6.51
CA ILE A 6 -24.88 48.93 7.26
C ILE A 6 -25.54 50.31 7.34
N GLU A 7 -26.02 50.68 8.52
CA GLU A 7 -26.45 52.04 8.84
C GLU A 7 -25.28 52.74 9.53
N LEU A 8 -24.86 53.89 8.99
CA LEU A 8 -23.68 54.64 9.41
C LEU A 8 -24.17 55.97 9.97
N ASP A 9 -24.32 56.05 11.29
CA ASP A 9 -24.63 57.31 11.99
C ASP A 9 -23.35 58.16 12.08
N LEU A 10 -23.33 59.27 11.34
CA LEU A 10 -22.24 60.26 11.40
C LEU A 10 -22.64 61.37 12.37
N ASP A 11 -22.38 61.11 13.64
CA ASP A 11 -22.66 61.97 14.80
C ASP A 11 -21.60 63.07 15.01
N TRP A 12 -21.12 63.69 13.93
CA TRP A 12 -20.17 64.80 14.02
C TRP A 12 -20.43 65.89 12.98
N ILE A 13 -20.72 67.10 13.52
CA ILE A 13 -20.89 68.42 12.90
C ILE A 13 -22.36 68.83 12.72
N SER A 14 -22.95 69.24 13.85
CA SER A 14 -24.01 70.24 13.92
C SER A 14 -23.43 71.66 13.90
N GLU A 15 -24.20 72.52 13.25
CA GLU A 15 -24.25 74.00 13.32
C GLU A 15 -23.19 74.84 12.59
N GLU A 16 -23.70 75.51 11.55
CA GLU A 16 -23.21 76.72 10.88
C GLU A 16 -22.02 76.60 9.91
N GLY A 17 -22.33 76.33 8.63
CA GLY A 17 -21.41 76.62 7.51
C GLY A 17 -21.69 75.84 6.22
N ASP A 18 -22.37 76.48 5.27
CA ASP A 18 -22.89 75.98 3.97
C ASP A 18 -21.81 75.67 2.89
N LEU A 19 -20.62 75.19 3.29
CA LEU A 19 -19.51 74.91 2.37
C LEU A 19 -18.96 73.49 2.48
N ASP A 20 -19.38 72.73 3.48
CA ASP A 20 -18.83 71.40 3.76
C ASP A 20 -19.71 70.27 3.22
N SER A 21 -20.98 70.55 2.89
CA SER A 21 -21.97 69.57 2.40
C SER A 21 -21.62 69.01 1.03
N ALA A 22 -21.17 69.86 0.10
CA ALA A 22 -20.83 69.46 -1.27
C ALA A 22 -19.54 68.62 -1.30
N ILE A 23 -18.53 69.00 -0.52
CA ILE A 23 -17.28 68.24 -0.39
C ILE A 23 -17.55 66.90 0.33
N LYS A 24 -18.41 66.89 1.34
CA LYS A 24 -18.86 65.66 2.02
C LYS A 24 -19.59 64.72 1.06
N GLU A 25 -20.55 65.20 0.28
CA GLU A 25 -21.25 64.38 -0.72
C GLU A 25 -20.32 63.88 -1.83
N GLU A 26 -19.39 64.71 -2.31
CA GLU A 26 -18.45 64.32 -3.36
C GLU A 26 -17.41 63.31 -2.85
N VAL A 27 -16.92 63.46 -1.62
CA VAL A 27 -15.98 62.51 -1.00
C VAL A 27 -16.69 61.20 -0.63
N ILE A 28 -17.91 61.27 -0.08
CA ILE A 28 -18.70 60.07 0.24
C ILE A 28 -19.07 59.33 -1.05
N SER A 29 -19.55 60.02 -2.08
CA SER A 29 -19.91 59.40 -3.36
C SER A 29 -18.69 58.84 -4.10
N SER A 30 -17.54 59.53 -4.08
CA SER A 30 -16.32 59.04 -4.71
C SER A 30 -15.69 57.86 -3.96
N LEU A 31 -15.75 57.85 -2.62
CA LEU A 31 -15.31 56.71 -1.81
C LEU A 31 -16.26 55.52 -1.97
N GLN A 32 -17.57 55.75 -1.97
CA GLN A 32 -18.56 54.72 -2.25
C GLN A 32 -18.38 54.15 -3.66
N ALA A 33 -18.21 54.99 -4.68
CA ALA A 33 -17.97 54.53 -6.04
C ALA A 33 -16.68 53.71 -6.15
N ARG A 34 -15.58 54.14 -5.50
CA ARG A 34 -14.32 53.39 -5.50
C ARG A 34 -14.42 52.08 -4.72
N PHE A 35 -15.11 52.06 -3.59
CA PHE A 35 -15.36 50.84 -2.82
C PHE A 35 -16.25 49.87 -3.60
N THR A 36 -17.34 50.35 -4.19
CA THR A 36 -18.25 49.55 -5.02
C THR A 36 -17.50 48.96 -6.23
N GLN A 37 -16.70 49.76 -6.95
CA GLN A 37 -15.90 49.26 -8.08
C GLN A 37 -14.85 48.22 -7.66
N GLN A 38 -14.22 48.38 -6.49
CA GLN A 38 -13.25 47.40 -5.99
C GLN A 38 -13.92 46.11 -5.50
N ILE A 39 -15.08 46.21 -4.86
CA ILE A 39 -15.89 45.07 -4.43
C ILE A 39 -16.44 44.35 -5.65
N GLU A 40 -16.95 45.05 -6.66
CA GLU A 40 -17.39 44.48 -7.94
C GLU A 40 -16.24 43.77 -8.64
N LYS A 41 -15.07 44.40 -8.83
CA LYS A 41 -13.92 43.73 -9.45
C LYS A 41 -13.41 42.51 -8.68
N LYS A 42 -13.40 42.56 -7.34
CA LYS A 42 -13.00 41.40 -6.53
C LYS A 42 -14.05 40.30 -6.56
N THR A 43 -15.33 40.67 -6.53
CA THR A 43 -16.45 39.72 -6.61
C THR A 43 -16.50 39.10 -7.99
N GLU A 44 -16.36 39.87 -9.06
CA GLU A 44 -16.30 39.40 -10.45
C GLU A 44 -15.12 38.47 -10.66
N LYS A 45 -13.92 38.78 -10.16
CA LYS A 45 -12.77 37.85 -10.21
C LYS A 45 -13.00 36.56 -9.42
N ILE A 46 -13.52 36.65 -8.19
CA ILE A 46 -13.84 35.47 -7.37
C ILE A 46 -14.98 34.65 -8.01
N LEU A 47 -15.94 35.32 -8.64
CA LEU A 47 -17.05 34.70 -9.34
C LEU A 47 -16.56 34.06 -10.64
N GLU A 48 -15.70 34.69 -11.42
CA GLU A 48 -15.08 34.13 -12.63
C GLU A 48 -14.17 32.94 -12.29
N GLU A 49 -13.38 33.03 -11.21
CA GLU A 49 -12.53 31.94 -10.74
C GLU A 49 -13.37 30.76 -10.23
N LYS A 50 -14.40 31.02 -9.42
CA LYS A 50 -15.37 29.99 -8.98
C LYS A 50 -16.25 29.48 -10.12
N LEU A 51 -16.62 30.31 -11.08
CA LEU A 51 -17.38 29.91 -12.27
C LEU A 51 -16.50 29.04 -13.14
N ARG A 52 -15.22 29.35 -13.35
CA ARG A 52 -14.30 28.53 -14.15
C ARG A 52 -13.98 27.19 -13.49
N GLU A 53 -13.79 27.17 -12.17
CA GLU A 53 -13.63 25.94 -11.38
C GLU A 53 -14.94 25.11 -11.33
N SER A 54 -16.09 25.78 -11.23
CA SER A 54 -17.41 25.13 -11.26
C SER A 54 -17.79 24.67 -12.66
N THR A 55 -17.47 25.41 -13.73
CA THR A 55 -17.75 25.03 -15.12
C THR A 55 -16.91 23.84 -15.54
N SER A 56 -15.64 23.75 -15.13
CA SER A 56 -14.82 22.55 -15.38
C SER A 56 -15.38 21.33 -14.64
N ARG A 57 -15.69 21.45 -13.35
CA ARG A 57 -16.33 20.37 -12.58
C ARG A 57 -17.70 19.97 -13.11
N VAL A 58 -18.57 20.93 -13.42
CA VAL A 58 -19.91 20.67 -13.99
C VAL A 58 -19.78 20.06 -15.38
N THR A 59 -18.80 20.46 -16.20
CA THR A 59 -18.57 19.84 -17.51
C THR A 59 -18.03 18.42 -17.34
N ASP A 60 -17.09 18.18 -16.42
CA ASP A 60 -16.54 16.86 -16.14
C ASP A 60 -17.58 15.93 -15.51
N ASP A 61 -18.41 16.41 -14.58
CA ASP A 61 -19.52 15.69 -13.98
C ASP A 61 -20.61 15.41 -15.01
N PHE A 62 -20.91 16.36 -15.89
CA PHE A 62 -21.84 16.16 -17.00
C PHE A 62 -21.29 15.16 -18.01
N LEU A 63 -20.01 15.25 -18.40
CA LEU A 63 -19.36 14.29 -19.28
C LEU A 63 -19.31 12.91 -18.64
N THR A 64 -19.01 12.81 -17.35
CA THR A 64 -19.00 11.55 -16.60
C THR A 64 -20.41 10.97 -16.51
N THR A 65 -21.43 11.79 -16.28
CA THR A 65 -22.83 11.36 -16.22
C THR A 65 -23.30 10.86 -17.59
N ILE A 66 -23.07 11.63 -18.66
CA ILE A 66 -23.43 11.26 -20.03
C ILE A 66 -22.66 10.02 -20.50
N MET A 67 -21.36 9.93 -20.20
CA MET A 67 -20.54 8.76 -20.53
C MET A 67 -21.01 7.54 -19.75
N SER A 68 -21.29 7.67 -18.45
CA SER A 68 -21.80 6.57 -17.62
C SER A 68 -23.17 6.10 -18.11
N GLU A 69 -24.07 7.03 -18.41
CA GLU A 69 -25.40 6.74 -18.96
C GLU A 69 -25.30 6.08 -20.35
N LYS A 70 -24.43 6.60 -21.23
CA LYS A 70 -24.16 5.98 -22.53
C LYS A 70 -23.56 4.59 -22.38
N ILE A 71 -22.55 4.39 -21.53
CA ILE A 71 -21.91 3.08 -21.30
C ILE A 71 -22.92 2.07 -20.75
N ASN A 72 -23.81 2.49 -19.84
CA ASN A 72 -24.86 1.62 -19.30
C ASN A 72 -25.90 1.24 -20.36
N ASN A 73 -26.18 2.14 -21.30
CA ASN A 73 -27.14 1.90 -22.38
C ASN A 73 -26.52 1.20 -23.61
N ILE A 74 -25.18 1.10 -23.70
CA ILE A 74 -24.51 0.34 -24.75
C ILE A 74 -24.72 -1.15 -24.47
N GLN A 75 -25.38 -1.79 -25.42
CA GLN A 75 -25.56 -3.24 -25.44
C GLN A 75 -24.76 -3.85 -26.58
N ILE A 76 -23.98 -4.87 -26.25
CA ILE A 76 -23.09 -5.57 -27.17
C ILE A 76 -23.78 -6.88 -27.58
N PRO A 77 -24.06 -7.09 -28.88
CA PRO A 77 -24.61 -8.34 -29.36
C PRO A 77 -23.56 -9.46 -29.21
N TYR A 78 -23.93 -10.51 -28.49
CA TYR A 78 -23.07 -11.66 -28.23
C TYR A 78 -23.78 -12.96 -28.62
N LYS A 79 -23.14 -13.77 -29.45
CA LYS A 79 -23.68 -15.09 -29.80
C LYS A 79 -23.45 -16.08 -28.67
N SER A 80 -24.49 -16.83 -28.30
CA SER A 80 -24.38 -17.89 -27.29
C SER A 80 -23.43 -19.02 -27.71
N SER A 81 -23.31 -19.27 -29.02
CA SER A 81 -22.30 -20.17 -29.59
C SER A 81 -21.96 -19.81 -31.04
N GLY A 82 -20.83 -20.30 -31.54
CA GLY A 82 -20.37 -20.03 -32.92
C GLY A 82 -21.34 -20.50 -34.01
N TRP A 83 -22.27 -21.40 -33.67
CA TRP A 83 -23.25 -21.99 -34.59
C TRP A 83 -24.69 -21.55 -34.33
N SER A 84 -24.96 -20.85 -33.21
CA SER A 84 -26.31 -20.40 -32.88
C SER A 84 -26.66 -19.11 -33.64
N SER A 85 -27.93 -19.03 -34.07
CA SER A 85 -28.54 -17.81 -34.58
C SER A 85 -29.05 -16.89 -33.46
N GLU A 86 -29.06 -17.37 -32.22
CA GLU A 86 -29.50 -16.61 -31.06
C GLU A 86 -28.42 -15.62 -30.62
N VAL A 87 -28.80 -14.35 -30.49
CA VAL A 87 -27.94 -13.25 -30.08
C VAL A 87 -28.48 -12.66 -28.79
N GLU A 88 -27.67 -12.74 -27.75
CA GLU A 88 -27.92 -12.14 -26.45
C GLU A 88 -27.35 -10.72 -26.44
N MET A 89 -28.09 -9.75 -25.89
CA MET A 89 -27.63 -8.37 -25.77
C MET A 89 -27.05 -8.17 -24.37
N LEU A 90 -25.72 -8.08 -24.28
CA LEU A 90 -25.01 -7.94 -23.01
C LEU A 90 -24.70 -6.48 -22.72
N SER A 91 -24.76 -6.07 -21.45
CA SER A 91 -24.16 -4.80 -21.04
C SER A 91 -22.63 -4.84 -21.22
N VAL A 92 -21.99 -3.66 -21.29
CA VAL A 92 -20.51 -3.57 -21.37
C VAL A 92 -19.85 -4.32 -20.20
N SER A 93 -20.41 -4.21 -18.99
CA SER A 93 -19.89 -4.89 -17.81
C SER A 93 -19.94 -6.41 -17.95
N GLU A 94 -21.08 -6.97 -18.37
CA GLU A 94 -21.24 -8.41 -18.56
C GLU A 94 -20.37 -8.94 -19.70
N PHE A 95 -20.25 -8.20 -20.80
CA PHE A 95 -19.37 -8.57 -21.91
C PHE A 95 -17.90 -8.59 -21.48
N VAL A 96 -17.44 -7.55 -20.78
CA VAL A 96 -16.07 -7.50 -20.24
C VAL A 96 -15.86 -8.63 -19.23
N GLY A 97 -16.84 -8.91 -18.38
CA GLY A 97 -16.82 -10.05 -17.45
C GLY A 97 -16.65 -11.38 -18.17
N LYS A 98 -17.48 -11.67 -19.19
CA LYS A 98 -17.38 -12.90 -20.00
C LYS A 98 -16.03 -12.99 -20.72
N LYS A 99 -15.53 -11.88 -21.28
CA LYS A 99 -14.22 -11.85 -21.95
C LYS A 99 -13.06 -12.04 -21.00
N TYR A 100 -13.16 -11.48 -19.80
CA TYR A 100 -12.17 -11.67 -18.75
C TYR A 100 -12.17 -13.12 -18.26
N GLU A 101 -13.33 -13.72 -18.07
CA GLU A 101 -13.44 -15.13 -17.70
C GLU A 101 -12.89 -16.05 -18.79
N GLU A 102 -13.17 -15.77 -20.07
CA GLU A 102 -12.58 -16.45 -21.22
C GLU A 102 -11.06 -16.30 -21.21
N PHE A 103 -10.53 -15.10 -20.98
CA PHE A 103 -9.10 -14.84 -20.87
C PHE A 103 -8.43 -15.63 -19.75
N LEU A 104 -9.10 -15.75 -18.59
CA LEU A 104 -8.59 -16.59 -17.51
C LEU A 104 -8.62 -18.07 -17.89
N LYS A 105 -9.68 -18.57 -18.51
CA LYS A 105 -9.82 -20.02 -18.79
C LYS A 105 -9.08 -20.48 -20.04
N GLN A 106 -8.87 -19.60 -21.01
CA GLN A 106 -8.27 -19.94 -22.29
C GLN A 106 -6.82 -20.38 -22.11
N LYS A 107 -6.51 -21.59 -22.59
CA LYS A 107 -5.14 -22.08 -22.65
C LYS A 107 -4.47 -21.45 -23.87
N VAL A 108 -3.41 -20.69 -23.61
CA VAL A 108 -2.68 -19.92 -24.63
C VAL A 108 -1.21 -20.35 -24.69
N TYR A 109 -0.67 -20.83 -23.57
CA TYR A 109 0.73 -21.21 -23.46
C TYR A 109 0.90 -22.73 -23.35
N ASP A 110 2.03 -23.23 -23.83
CA ASP A 110 2.53 -24.56 -23.49
C ASP A 110 3.05 -24.60 -22.05
N LYS A 111 3.68 -25.71 -21.66
CA LYS A 111 4.22 -25.88 -20.29
C LYS A 111 5.39 -24.93 -19.99
N ASP A 112 6.10 -24.48 -21.01
CA ASP A 112 7.29 -23.65 -20.89
C ASP A 112 6.97 -22.15 -21.00
N GLY A 113 5.71 -21.80 -21.28
CA GLY A 113 5.25 -20.42 -21.42
C GLY A 113 5.34 -19.87 -22.85
N ASN A 114 5.59 -20.72 -23.85
CA ASN A 114 5.60 -20.29 -25.25
C ASN A 114 4.21 -20.44 -25.87
N VAL A 115 3.95 -19.66 -26.91
CA VAL A 115 2.75 -19.82 -27.72
C VAL A 115 2.95 -21.04 -28.62
N PRO A 116 2.17 -22.12 -28.42
CA PRO A 116 2.35 -23.34 -29.20
C PRO A 116 1.91 -23.14 -30.64
N ARG A 117 2.51 -23.91 -31.55
CA ARG A 117 2.16 -23.89 -32.97
C ARG A 117 0.75 -24.45 -33.22
N TYR A 118 0.31 -25.41 -32.41
CA TYR A 118 -1.03 -25.99 -32.46
C TYR A 118 -1.80 -25.67 -31.18
N ARG A 119 -3.10 -25.41 -31.33
CA ARG A 119 -3.97 -25.04 -30.21
C ARG A 119 -4.05 -26.14 -29.14
N ASP A 120 -4.01 -27.40 -29.54
CA ASP A 120 -4.14 -28.55 -28.63
C ASP A 120 -2.93 -28.74 -27.70
N ASP A 121 -1.80 -28.13 -28.07
CA ASP A 121 -0.58 -28.13 -27.27
C ASP A 121 -0.63 -27.07 -26.16
N ALA A 122 -1.59 -26.13 -26.20
CA ALA A 122 -1.77 -25.14 -25.14
C ALA A 122 -2.28 -25.82 -23.86
N LYS A 123 -1.51 -25.73 -22.78
CA LYS A 123 -1.80 -26.35 -21.47
C LYS A 123 -2.06 -25.34 -20.37
N LEU A 124 -1.47 -24.16 -20.47
CA LEU A 124 -1.53 -23.12 -19.47
C LEU A 124 -2.28 -21.91 -20.00
N SER A 125 -3.15 -21.36 -19.17
CA SER A 125 -3.68 -20.02 -19.36
C SER A 125 -2.65 -18.98 -18.90
N ILE A 126 -2.92 -17.72 -19.25
CA ILE A 126 -2.05 -16.60 -18.88
C ILE A 126 -1.94 -16.49 -17.36
N HIS A 127 -3.06 -16.60 -16.63
CA HIS A 127 -3.06 -16.48 -15.17
C HIS A 127 -2.35 -17.66 -14.50
N GLU A 128 -2.56 -18.90 -14.95
CA GLU A 128 -1.87 -20.08 -14.40
C GLU A 128 -0.37 -19.98 -14.62
N TYR A 129 0.08 -19.52 -15.80
CA TYR A 129 1.51 -19.33 -16.05
C TYR A 129 2.13 -18.33 -15.08
N PHE A 130 1.49 -17.18 -14.86
CA PHE A 130 2.00 -16.17 -13.91
C PHE A 130 2.04 -16.70 -12.48
N ILE A 131 0.98 -17.38 -12.02
CA ILE A 131 0.92 -17.96 -10.69
C ILE A 131 2.00 -19.04 -10.53
N ASN A 132 2.14 -19.94 -11.50
CA ASN A 132 3.14 -21.01 -11.45
C ASN A 132 4.56 -20.44 -11.39
N LYS A 133 4.87 -19.42 -12.21
CA LYS A 133 6.19 -18.78 -12.22
C LYS A 133 6.49 -18.03 -10.93
N TYR A 134 5.49 -17.36 -10.36
CA TYR A 134 5.63 -16.70 -9.07
C TYR A 134 5.86 -17.73 -7.96
N LEU A 135 5.05 -18.79 -7.94
CA LEU A 135 5.13 -19.85 -6.94
C LEU A 135 6.47 -20.61 -7.03
N GLU A 136 6.92 -20.90 -8.25
CA GLU A 136 8.24 -21.50 -8.51
C GLU A 136 9.35 -20.63 -7.93
N LYS A 137 9.34 -19.31 -8.21
CA LYS A 137 10.35 -18.39 -7.69
C LYS A 137 10.35 -18.32 -6.15
N GLU A 138 9.18 -18.17 -5.55
CA GLU A 138 9.03 -18.10 -4.08
C GLU A 138 9.42 -19.41 -3.40
N LEU A 139 8.96 -20.55 -3.92
CA LEU A 139 9.29 -21.86 -3.38
C LEU A 139 10.78 -22.16 -3.52
N LEU A 140 11.39 -21.92 -4.69
CA LEU A 140 12.82 -22.11 -4.90
C LEU A 140 13.64 -21.21 -3.95
N GLY A 141 13.23 -19.96 -3.76
CA GLY A 141 13.85 -19.05 -2.79
C GLY A 141 13.81 -19.62 -1.37
N LYS A 142 12.61 -19.99 -0.89
CA LYS A 142 12.43 -20.54 0.45
C LYS A 142 13.16 -21.86 0.66
N VAL A 143 13.17 -22.75 -0.34
CA VAL A 143 13.88 -24.03 -0.27
C VAL A 143 15.39 -23.80 -0.19
N ASN A 144 15.93 -22.88 -1.01
CA ASN A 144 17.36 -22.54 -0.95
C ASN A 144 17.74 -21.94 0.41
N ASP A 145 16.91 -21.05 0.96
CA ASP A 145 17.14 -20.49 2.29
C ASP A 145 17.10 -21.57 3.37
N LEU A 146 16.12 -22.49 3.31
CA LEU A 146 16.00 -23.60 4.25
C LEU A 146 17.23 -24.52 4.18
N ILE A 147 17.70 -24.85 2.97
CA ILE A 147 18.92 -25.64 2.78
C ILE A 147 20.14 -24.92 3.36
N ARG A 148 20.26 -23.60 3.16
CA ARG A 148 21.36 -22.82 3.73
C ARG A 148 21.33 -22.83 5.26
N THR A 149 20.16 -22.58 5.85
CA THR A 149 19.99 -22.61 7.31
C THR A 149 20.27 -23.99 7.87
N ALA A 150 19.76 -25.05 7.25
CA ALA A 150 20.02 -26.42 7.69
C ALA A 150 21.51 -26.79 7.65
N ARG A 151 22.26 -26.30 6.66
CA ARG A 151 23.72 -26.46 6.61
C ARG A 151 24.42 -25.71 7.74
N GLN A 152 24.05 -24.46 7.98
CA GLN A 152 24.60 -23.66 9.08
C GLN A 152 24.31 -24.28 10.44
N ASP A 153 23.07 -24.73 10.67
CA ASP A 153 22.66 -25.39 11.91
C ASP A 153 23.43 -26.70 12.12
N ALA A 154 23.66 -27.48 11.05
CA ALA A 154 24.47 -28.69 11.10
C ALA A 154 25.93 -28.39 11.44
N GLU A 155 26.53 -27.37 10.82
CA GLU A 155 27.89 -26.91 11.13
C GLU A 155 28.02 -26.45 12.59
N GLU A 156 27.09 -25.62 13.07
CA GLU A 156 27.09 -25.13 14.44
C GLU A 156 26.91 -26.28 15.44
N THR A 157 26.03 -27.23 15.13
CA THR A 157 25.81 -28.42 15.96
C THR A 157 27.07 -29.29 16.02
N ILE A 158 27.75 -29.49 14.89
CA ILE A 158 29.02 -30.23 14.84
C ILE A 158 30.08 -29.51 15.67
N VAL A 159 30.23 -28.20 15.51
CA VAL A 159 31.19 -27.39 16.28
C VAL A 159 30.90 -27.46 17.77
N LYS A 160 29.64 -27.26 18.20
CA LYS A 160 29.23 -27.38 19.61
C LYS A 160 29.47 -28.78 20.17
N THR A 161 29.21 -29.82 19.38
CA THR A 161 29.43 -31.21 19.79
C THR A 161 30.92 -31.51 19.93
N LEU A 162 31.75 -31.04 18.99
CA LEU A 162 33.20 -31.16 19.07
C LEU A 162 33.77 -30.39 20.26
N GLU A 163 33.34 -29.14 20.47
CA GLU A 163 33.77 -28.32 21.61
C GLU A 163 33.43 -28.99 22.94
N THR A 164 32.21 -29.49 23.08
CA THR A 164 31.75 -30.19 24.29
C THR A 164 32.56 -31.46 24.53
N ASN A 165 32.77 -32.27 23.49
CA ASN A 165 33.57 -33.50 23.61
C ASN A 165 35.04 -33.20 23.94
N LEU A 166 35.64 -32.17 23.33
CA LEU A 166 37.01 -31.76 23.63
C LEU A 166 37.15 -31.25 25.07
N LYS A 167 36.21 -30.42 25.56
CA LYS A 167 36.18 -29.97 26.97
C LYS A 167 36.05 -31.15 27.93
N ALA A 168 35.19 -32.12 27.63
CA ALA A 168 35.02 -33.31 28.45
C ALA A 168 36.30 -34.17 28.48
N GLN A 169 36.93 -34.40 27.33
CA GLN A 169 38.17 -35.16 27.23
C GLN A 169 39.34 -34.46 27.95
N LEU A 170 39.50 -33.15 27.77
CA LEU A 170 40.54 -32.37 28.46
C LEU A 170 40.33 -32.37 29.97
N SER A 171 39.10 -32.21 30.44
CA SER A 171 38.78 -32.27 31.87
C SER A 171 39.11 -33.64 32.46
N ALA A 172 38.75 -34.72 31.76
CA ALA A 172 39.09 -36.07 32.16
C ALA A 172 40.61 -36.30 32.16
N ASP A 173 41.35 -35.83 31.15
CA ASP A 173 42.81 -35.96 31.08
C ASP A 173 43.50 -35.17 32.20
N ILE A 174 43.03 -33.96 32.51
CA ILE A 174 43.55 -33.14 33.62
C ILE A 174 43.34 -33.86 34.97
N ILE A 175 42.14 -34.39 35.22
CA ILE A 175 41.83 -35.13 36.46
C ILE A 175 42.76 -36.35 36.61
N ASN A 176 42.99 -37.06 35.51
CA ASN A 176 43.87 -38.23 35.47
C ASN A 176 45.34 -37.85 35.67
N ARG A 177 45.86 -36.85 34.94
CA ARG A 177 47.27 -36.39 35.06
C ARG A 177 47.60 -35.80 36.42
N LEU A 178 46.68 -35.04 37.00
CA LEU A 178 46.84 -34.51 38.35
C LEU A 178 46.61 -35.57 39.43
N ASN A 179 46.23 -36.80 39.06
CA ASN A 179 45.99 -37.91 39.98
C ASN A 179 45.05 -37.54 41.14
N ILE A 180 44.09 -36.64 40.86
CA ILE A 180 43.15 -36.07 41.84
C ILE A 180 42.40 -37.16 42.62
N PRO A 181 41.96 -38.27 42.01
CA PRO A 181 41.29 -39.34 42.75
C PRO A 181 42.17 -39.93 43.85
N ASN A 182 43.46 -40.16 43.56
CA ASN A 182 44.39 -40.68 44.54
C ASN A 182 44.75 -39.63 45.60
N MET A 183 44.87 -38.35 45.22
CA MET A 183 45.07 -37.27 46.20
C MET A 183 43.86 -37.09 47.13
N LEU A 184 42.63 -37.13 46.61
CA LEU A 184 41.40 -37.05 47.40
C LEU A 184 41.25 -38.27 48.31
N LYS A 185 41.56 -39.47 47.81
CA LYS A 185 41.57 -40.68 48.63
C LYS A 185 42.59 -40.57 49.77
N ASN A 186 43.81 -40.11 49.47
CA ASN A 186 44.83 -39.90 50.48
C ASN A 186 44.44 -38.80 51.49
N LEU A 187 43.77 -37.74 51.07
CA LEU A 187 43.26 -36.69 51.95
C LEU A 187 42.10 -37.18 52.83
N GLN A 188 41.20 -38.00 52.28
CA GLN A 188 40.11 -38.62 53.04
C GLN A 188 40.63 -39.64 54.05
N GLU A 189 41.60 -40.47 53.66
CA GLU A 189 42.26 -41.42 54.56
C GLU A 189 42.99 -40.67 55.67
N LYS A 190 43.74 -39.60 55.36
CA LYS A 190 44.38 -38.76 56.38
C LYS A 190 43.38 -38.03 57.28
N ALA A 191 42.29 -37.51 56.74
CA ALA A 191 41.24 -36.88 57.54
C ALA A 191 40.56 -37.89 58.48
N ALA A 192 40.29 -39.11 58.00
CA ALA A 192 39.73 -40.18 58.81
C ALA A 192 40.71 -40.69 59.89
N MET A 193 42.02 -40.68 59.62
CA MET A 193 43.05 -40.97 60.63
C MET A 193 43.10 -39.88 61.72
N LEU A 194 43.04 -38.60 61.31
CA LEU A 194 42.97 -37.45 62.22
C LEU A 194 41.70 -37.46 63.09
N GLU A 195 40.54 -37.83 62.53
CA GLU A 195 39.29 -37.99 63.28
C GLU A 195 39.31 -39.18 64.24
N ARG A 196 40.11 -40.22 63.97
CA ARG A 196 40.29 -41.40 64.84
C ARG A 196 41.40 -41.22 65.89
N GLY A 197 42.17 -40.13 65.83
CA GLY A 197 43.23 -39.84 66.79
C GLY A 197 44.44 -40.77 66.68
N GLU A 198 44.72 -41.30 65.50
CA GLU A 198 45.94 -42.07 65.21
C GLU A 198 46.86 -41.19 64.35
N GLU A 199 48.00 -40.77 64.92
CA GLU A 199 49.11 -40.10 64.18
C GLU A 199 49.91 -41.12 63.35
#